data_AF-A0A4R6DQX1-F1
#
_entry.id   AF-A0A4R6DQX1-F1
#
_cell.length_a   1.000
_cell.length_b   1.000
_cell.length_c   1.000
_cell.angle_alpha   90.00
_cell.angle_beta   90.00
_cell.angle_gamma   90.00
#
_symmetry.space_group_name_H-M   'P 1'
#
loop_
_entity.id
_entity.type
_entity.pdbx_description
1 polymer ?
#
loop_
_entity_poly.entity_id
_entity_poly.type
_entity_poly.pdbx_seq_one_letter_code
_entity_poly.pdbx_strand_id
1 'polypeptide(L)'
;MLPIAARIRAAAALPLAAAFLLAALAVPAQAAAPAPAAAPAPAAASPSAPPASSDKASTILARAAGDPAQARVLAEEGGKAAFFCANCHGDGGISRYPEVPNLAAQNPAYLLGQIEAFLSGRRKDEFMQGLMKVLSERDKAAIASYYAAARPLPSGPPGTARGAELFAQLCATCHQPDARGAETFPRLAGQQPEYIRRSLRRYLTQSGERIYAPMTAAVTRLGAQNIDTMADYLAGLK
;
A
#
# COMPACT_ATOMS: atom_id res chain seq x y z
N MET A 1 -42.37 63.28 -16.37
CA MET A 1 -43.19 62.78 -15.25
C MET A 1 -42.24 62.20 -14.21
N LEU A 2 -42.19 62.84 -13.03
CA LEU A 2 -41.25 62.59 -11.94
C LEU A 2 -42.03 61.91 -10.79
N PRO A 3 -41.45 60.94 -10.07
CA PRO A 3 -41.77 60.76 -8.64
C PRO A 3 -40.49 60.87 -7.80
N ILE A 4 -40.37 61.92 -6.98
CA ILE A 4 -40.79 61.98 -5.57
C ILE A 4 -39.86 61.15 -4.66
N ALA A 5 -38.97 61.88 -4.00
CA ALA A 5 -38.17 61.44 -2.87
C ALA A 5 -39.03 61.32 -1.60
N ALA A 6 -38.79 60.32 -0.75
CA ALA A 6 -39.14 60.39 0.65
C ALA A 6 -38.08 59.69 1.50
N ARG A 7 -37.31 60.53 2.20
CA ARG A 7 -36.33 60.21 3.23
C ARG A 7 -37.02 59.53 4.42
N ILE A 8 -36.51 58.37 4.84
CA ILE A 8 -36.87 57.78 6.14
C ILE A 8 -35.71 58.04 7.11
N ARG A 9 -36.09 58.57 8.27
CA ARG A 9 -35.26 59.07 9.36
C ARG A 9 -34.61 57.94 10.15
N ALA A 10 -33.39 58.22 10.62
CA ALA A 10 -32.71 57.46 11.65
C ALA A 10 -33.47 57.49 12.98
N ALA A 11 -33.48 56.37 13.68
CA ALA A 11 -33.80 56.29 15.11
C ALA A 11 -32.68 55.50 15.79
N ALA A 12 -31.89 56.22 16.59
CA ALA A 12 -30.95 55.65 17.53
C ALA A 12 -31.72 55.21 18.79
N ALA A 13 -31.44 54.02 19.31
CA ALA A 13 -31.81 53.61 20.65
C ALA A 13 -30.62 52.91 21.31
N LEU A 14 -30.26 53.43 22.48
CA LEU A 14 -29.15 53.07 23.34
C LEU A 14 -29.28 51.64 23.92
N PRO A 15 -28.17 51.05 24.40
CA PRO A 15 -28.15 49.71 24.97
C PRO A 15 -28.71 49.70 26.40
N LEU A 16 -29.63 48.80 26.69
CA LEU A 16 -30.02 48.46 28.06
C LEU A 16 -28.95 47.54 28.66
N ALA A 17 -28.13 48.09 29.55
CA ALA A 17 -27.27 47.34 30.44
C ALA A 17 -28.12 46.65 31.51
N ALA A 18 -28.26 45.33 31.41
CA ALA A 18 -28.82 44.49 32.47
C ALA A 18 -27.69 44.06 33.42
N ALA A 19 -27.63 44.70 34.59
CA ALA A 19 -26.77 44.27 35.69
C ALA A 19 -27.38 43.02 36.34
N PHE A 20 -26.88 41.84 35.95
CA PHE A 20 -27.12 40.61 36.71
C PHE A 20 -26.07 40.48 37.82
N LEU A 21 -26.47 40.83 39.04
CA LEU A 21 -25.84 40.29 40.25
C LEU A 21 -26.25 38.82 40.37
N LEU A 22 -25.32 37.90 40.09
CA LEU A 22 -25.43 36.49 40.45
C LEU A 22 -24.26 36.14 41.35
N ALA A 23 -24.60 35.79 42.57
CA ALA A 23 -23.69 35.42 43.64
C ALA A 23 -22.80 34.25 43.23
N ALA A 24 -21.49 34.42 43.38
CA ALA A 24 -20.52 33.34 43.28
C ALA A 24 -20.67 32.42 44.51
N LEU A 25 -21.42 31.33 44.36
CA LEU A 25 -21.31 30.19 45.27
C LEU A 25 -19.94 29.55 45.03
N ALA A 26 -19.04 29.76 45.98
CA ALA A 26 -17.76 29.06 46.03
C ALA A 26 -18.02 27.57 46.23
N VAL A 27 -17.91 26.79 45.15
CA VAL A 27 -17.84 25.33 45.22
C VAL A 27 -16.46 25.00 45.82
N PRO A 28 -16.38 24.24 46.93
CA PRO A 28 -15.08 23.81 47.45
C PRO A 28 -14.43 22.89 46.41
N ALA A 29 -13.20 23.22 46.02
CA ALA A 29 -12.39 22.40 45.16
C ALA A 29 -12.12 21.05 45.87
N GLN A 30 -12.86 20.02 45.48
CA GLN A 30 -12.56 18.66 45.87
C GLN A 30 -11.22 18.30 45.20
N ALA A 31 -10.16 18.19 45.99
CA ALA A 31 -8.88 17.66 45.53
C ALA A 31 -9.13 16.24 45.00
N ALA A 32 -9.10 16.09 43.68
CA ALA A 32 -9.13 14.80 43.03
C ALA A 32 -7.88 14.01 43.48
N ALA A 33 -8.11 12.85 44.08
CA ALA A 33 -7.04 11.91 44.38
C ALA A 33 -6.25 11.60 43.10
N PRO A 34 -4.92 11.48 43.16
CA PRO A 34 -4.12 11.12 41.99
C PRO A 34 -4.60 9.76 41.48
N ALA A 35 -4.97 9.71 40.20
CA ALA A 35 -5.24 8.45 39.52
C ALA A 35 -4.01 7.52 39.68
N PRO A 36 -4.21 6.23 39.96
CA PRO A 36 -3.09 5.30 40.02
C PRO A 36 -2.35 5.34 38.68
N ALA A 37 -1.03 5.52 38.74
CA ALA A 37 -0.17 5.45 37.58
C ALA A 37 -0.48 4.16 36.81
N ALA A 38 -1.01 4.29 35.60
CA ALA A 38 -1.25 3.17 34.72
C ALA A 38 0.07 2.41 34.58
N ALA A 39 0.06 1.13 34.96
CA ALA A 39 1.17 0.23 34.73
C ALA A 39 1.57 0.34 33.24
N PRO A 40 2.88 0.34 32.91
CA PRO A 40 3.31 0.38 31.54
C PRO A 40 2.64 -0.79 30.80
N ALA A 41 1.87 -0.46 29.77
CA ALA A 41 1.34 -1.46 28.85
C ALA A 41 2.53 -2.32 28.40
N PRO A 42 2.40 -3.66 28.40
CA PRO A 42 3.47 -4.51 27.87
C PRO A 42 3.78 -4.00 26.47
N ALA A 43 5.06 -3.70 26.23
CA ALA A 43 5.54 -3.27 24.93
C ALA A 43 4.95 -4.22 23.89
N ALA A 44 4.04 -3.70 23.05
CA ALA A 44 3.46 -4.48 21.98
C ALA A 44 4.63 -5.03 21.18
N ALA A 45 4.78 -6.35 21.21
CA ALA A 45 5.75 -7.03 20.39
C ALA A 45 5.62 -6.48 18.97
N SER A 46 6.73 -6.01 18.40
CA SER A 46 6.79 -5.58 17.01
C SER A 46 6.10 -6.64 16.15
N PRO A 47 5.19 -6.28 15.22
CA PRO A 47 4.61 -7.26 14.34
C PRO A 47 5.75 -7.87 13.54
N SER A 48 6.09 -9.10 13.91
CA SER A 48 7.15 -9.88 13.34
C SER A 48 7.00 -9.86 11.83
N ALA A 49 8.11 -9.61 11.12
CA ALA A 49 8.23 -9.99 9.72
C ALA A 49 7.66 -11.42 9.54
N PRO A 50 7.02 -11.74 8.41
CA PRO A 50 6.54 -13.10 8.17
C PRO A 50 7.70 -14.07 8.45
N PRO A 51 7.45 -15.18 9.17
CA PRO A 51 8.51 -16.11 9.51
C PRO A 51 9.20 -16.54 8.21
N ALA A 52 10.53 -16.47 8.18
CA ALA A 52 11.31 -17.02 7.08
C ALA A 52 10.84 -18.46 6.86
N SER A 53 10.14 -18.70 5.76
CA SER A 53 9.42 -19.95 5.55
C SER A 53 10.44 -21.08 5.43
N SER A 54 10.21 -22.19 6.14
CA SER A 54 10.89 -23.48 5.91
C SER A 54 10.47 -24.12 4.58
N ASP A 55 10.11 -23.30 3.59
CA ASP A 55 9.63 -23.71 2.29
C ASP A 55 10.84 -24.11 1.43
N LYS A 56 10.72 -25.25 0.74
CA LYS A 56 11.76 -25.69 -0.19
C LYS A 56 11.98 -24.66 -1.29
N ALA A 57 10.92 -23.96 -1.72
CA ALA A 57 11.03 -22.91 -2.74
C ALA A 57 11.88 -21.72 -2.25
N SER A 58 11.70 -21.26 -1.01
CA SER A 58 12.49 -20.14 -0.45
C SER A 58 13.97 -20.52 -0.30
N THR A 59 14.24 -21.77 0.07
CA THR A 59 15.60 -22.31 0.15
C THR A 59 16.26 -22.38 -1.22
N ILE A 60 15.55 -22.84 -2.26
CA ILE A 60 16.06 -22.87 -3.64
C ILE A 60 16.39 -21.45 -4.12
N LEU A 61 15.48 -20.51 -3.90
CA LEU A 61 15.64 -19.12 -4.31
C LEU A 61 16.84 -18.46 -3.60
N ALA A 62 16.97 -18.65 -2.28
CA ALA A 62 18.07 -18.10 -1.49
C ALA A 62 19.43 -18.66 -1.90
N ARG A 63 19.51 -19.96 -2.20
CA ARG A 63 20.75 -20.59 -2.71
C ARG A 63 21.17 -19.99 -4.05
N ALA A 64 20.22 -19.84 -4.97
CA ALA A 64 20.49 -19.25 -6.28
C ALA A 64 20.90 -17.78 -6.16
N ALA A 65 20.29 -17.01 -5.24
CA ALA A 65 20.66 -15.61 -5.02
C ALA A 65 22.12 -15.42 -4.55
N GLY A 66 22.71 -16.43 -3.90
CA GLY A 66 24.11 -16.41 -3.47
C GLY A 66 25.13 -16.69 -4.59
N ASP A 67 24.70 -17.10 -5.77
CA ASP A 67 25.56 -17.45 -6.91
C ASP A 67 24.96 -16.96 -8.25
N PRO A 68 25.55 -15.96 -8.92
CA PRO A 68 25.04 -15.42 -10.18
C PRO A 68 24.87 -16.45 -11.30
N ALA A 69 25.66 -17.53 -11.32
CA ALA A 69 25.49 -18.59 -12.30
C ALA A 69 24.23 -19.41 -12.01
N GLN A 70 24.00 -19.77 -10.75
CA GLN A 70 22.77 -20.46 -10.32
C GLN A 70 21.53 -19.58 -10.49
N ALA A 71 21.62 -18.27 -10.20
CA ALA A 71 20.54 -17.33 -10.45
C ALA A 71 20.14 -17.30 -11.94
N ARG A 72 21.12 -17.30 -12.86
CA ARG A 72 20.86 -17.36 -14.31
C ARG A 72 20.18 -18.65 -14.72
N VAL A 73 20.71 -19.81 -14.30
CA VAL A 73 20.10 -21.11 -14.59
C VAL A 73 18.66 -21.18 -14.07
N LEU A 74 18.44 -20.75 -12.83
CA LEU A 74 17.12 -20.74 -12.22
C LEU A 74 16.15 -19.79 -12.94
N ALA A 75 16.62 -18.63 -13.40
CA ALA A 75 15.82 -17.71 -14.20
C ALA A 75 15.47 -18.29 -15.59
N GLU A 76 16.40 -18.98 -16.26
CA GLU A 76 16.15 -19.65 -17.54
C GLU A 76 15.11 -20.77 -17.42
N GLU A 77 15.18 -21.57 -16.35
CA GLU A 77 14.14 -22.54 -16.01
C GLU A 77 12.79 -21.85 -15.77
N GLY A 78 12.81 -20.72 -15.06
CA GLY A 78 11.63 -19.93 -14.74
C GLY A 78 10.94 -19.38 -15.97
N GLY A 79 11.69 -18.94 -16.99
CA GLY A 79 11.12 -18.50 -18.26
C GLY A 79 10.33 -19.61 -18.96
N LYS A 80 10.80 -20.86 -18.88
CA LYS A 80 10.08 -22.03 -19.44
C LYS A 80 8.83 -22.34 -18.61
N ALA A 81 8.93 -22.31 -17.29
CA ALA A 81 7.81 -22.56 -16.38
C ALA A 81 6.73 -21.45 -16.44
N ALA A 82 7.12 -20.22 -16.75
CA ALA A 82 6.25 -19.05 -16.84
C ALA A 82 5.48 -18.94 -18.16
N PHE A 83 5.53 -19.94 -19.05
CA PHE A 83 4.90 -19.88 -20.38
C PHE A 83 3.42 -19.46 -20.33
N PHE A 84 2.64 -20.05 -19.40
CA PHE A 84 1.23 -19.65 -19.23
C PHE A 84 1.07 -18.28 -18.57
N CYS A 85 1.99 -17.89 -17.69
CA CYS A 85 1.99 -16.59 -17.02
C CYS A 85 2.15 -15.44 -18.01
N ALA A 86 2.97 -15.64 -19.05
CA ALA A 86 3.26 -14.66 -20.09
C ALA A 86 2.00 -14.21 -20.86
N ASN A 87 0.95 -15.04 -20.94
CA ASN A 87 -0.31 -14.68 -21.61
C ASN A 87 -1.00 -13.46 -20.98
N CYS A 88 -0.82 -13.25 -19.68
CA CYS A 88 -1.41 -12.14 -18.95
C CYS A 88 -0.35 -11.13 -18.49
N HIS A 89 0.77 -11.61 -17.95
CA HIS A 89 1.82 -10.75 -17.39
C HIS A 89 2.86 -10.29 -18.41
N GLY A 90 2.83 -10.81 -19.64
CA GLY A 90 3.85 -10.59 -20.66
C GLY A 90 5.08 -11.48 -20.46
N ASP A 91 5.78 -11.76 -21.57
CA ASP A 91 6.97 -12.62 -21.58
C ASP A 91 8.05 -12.11 -20.63
N GLY A 92 8.39 -10.82 -20.71
CA GLY A 92 9.28 -10.15 -19.78
C GLY A 92 8.61 -9.60 -18.51
N GLY A 93 7.38 -10.00 -18.19
CA GLY A 93 6.66 -9.50 -17.01
C GLY A 93 6.13 -8.08 -17.14
N ILE A 94 5.99 -7.56 -18.36
CA ILE A 94 5.32 -6.30 -18.67
C ILE A 94 3.95 -6.60 -19.28
N SER A 95 2.90 -6.41 -18.49
CA SER A 95 1.53 -6.72 -18.88
C SER A 95 0.97 -5.67 -19.85
N ARG A 96 0.16 -6.13 -20.81
CA ARG A 96 -0.64 -5.26 -21.68
C ARG A 96 -2.06 -4.96 -21.15
N TYR A 97 -2.46 -5.64 -20.07
CA TYR A 97 -3.78 -5.53 -19.47
C TYR A 97 -3.70 -4.61 -18.23
N PRO A 98 -4.41 -3.47 -18.19
CA PRO A 98 -4.39 -2.47 -17.11
C PRO A 98 -4.49 -3.04 -15.69
N GLU A 99 -5.30 -4.08 -15.53
CA GLU A 99 -5.63 -4.73 -14.27
C GLU A 99 -4.67 -5.86 -13.88
N VAL A 100 -3.85 -6.34 -14.81
CA VAL A 100 -2.86 -7.39 -14.57
C VAL A 100 -1.53 -6.73 -14.24
N PRO A 101 -0.91 -7.03 -13.08
CA PRO A 101 0.30 -6.34 -12.66
C PRO A 101 1.50 -6.69 -13.53
N ASN A 102 2.40 -5.71 -13.66
CA ASN A 102 3.77 -5.95 -14.09
C ASN A 102 4.51 -6.76 -13.01
N LEU A 103 5.25 -7.78 -13.45
CA LEU A 103 6.11 -8.63 -12.63
C LEU A 103 7.60 -8.33 -12.86
N ALA A 104 7.96 -7.65 -13.95
CA ALA A 104 9.35 -7.35 -14.28
C ALA A 104 10.06 -6.57 -13.18
N ALA A 105 11.30 -6.97 -12.88
CA ALA A 105 12.15 -6.40 -11.83
C ALA A 105 11.51 -6.36 -10.44
N GLN A 106 10.51 -7.21 -10.20
CA GLN A 106 9.90 -7.34 -8.88
C GLN A 106 10.83 -8.09 -7.94
N ASN A 107 10.74 -7.80 -6.64
CA ASN A 107 11.58 -8.46 -5.64
C ASN A 107 11.27 -9.96 -5.58
N PRO A 108 12.28 -10.84 -5.69
CA PRO A 108 12.06 -12.27 -5.87
C PRO A 108 11.38 -12.92 -4.65
N ALA A 109 11.78 -12.51 -3.44
CA ALA A 109 11.12 -12.98 -2.22
C ALA A 109 9.67 -12.49 -2.10
N TYR A 110 9.37 -11.26 -2.57
CA TYR A 110 7.99 -10.80 -2.67
C TYR A 110 7.18 -11.63 -3.68
N LEU A 111 7.72 -11.92 -4.87
CA LEU A 111 7.04 -12.76 -5.87
C LEU A 111 6.71 -14.14 -5.30
N LEU A 112 7.69 -14.80 -4.68
CA LEU A 112 7.47 -16.08 -4.02
C LEU A 112 6.42 -15.97 -2.90
N GLY A 113 6.50 -14.93 -2.07
CA GLY A 113 5.50 -14.67 -1.04
C GLY A 113 4.09 -14.41 -1.59
N GLN A 114 3.94 -13.88 -2.80
CA GLN A 114 2.63 -13.74 -3.46
C GLN A 114 2.10 -15.09 -3.96
N ILE A 115 2.97 -15.96 -4.50
CA ILE A 115 2.59 -17.34 -4.86
C ILE A 115 2.05 -18.06 -3.62
N GLU A 116 2.79 -18.01 -2.51
CA GLU A 116 2.36 -18.58 -1.23
C GLU A 116 1.06 -17.92 -0.70
N ALA A 117 0.90 -16.61 -0.89
CA ALA A 117 -0.31 -15.90 -0.47
C ALA A 117 -1.55 -16.36 -1.23
N PHE A 118 -1.44 -16.69 -2.53
CA PHE A 118 -2.52 -17.30 -3.29
C PHE A 118 -2.84 -18.72 -2.80
N LEU A 119 -1.81 -19.55 -2.60
CA LEU A 119 -1.96 -20.92 -2.10
C LEU A 119 -2.62 -20.98 -0.71
N SER A 120 -2.26 -20.05 0.18
CA SER A 120 -2.82 -19.94 1.53
C SER A 120 -4.14 -19.16 1.62
N GLY A 121 -4.58 -18.53 0.53
CA GLY A 121 -5.80 -17.71 0.51
C GLY A 121 -5.68 -16.33 1.19
N ARG A 122 -4.47 -15.92 1.60
CA ARG A 122 -4.18 -14.54 2.05
C ARG A 122 -4.32 -13.52 0.92
N ARG A 123 -4.18 -13.99 -0.32
CA ARG A 123 -4.53 -13.29 -1.55
C ARG A 123 -5.50 -14.18 -2.33
N LYS A 124 -6.66 -13.64 -2.70
CA LYS A 124 -7.71 -14.42 -3.38
C LYS A 124 -7.90 -13.92 -4.81
N ASP A 125 -7.94 -14.88 -5.73
CA ASP A 125 -8.24 -14.74 -7.15
C ASP A 125 -8.31 -16.17 -7.69
N GLU A 126 -9.50 -16.66 -8.04
CA GLU A 126 -9.70 -18.09 -8.32
C GLU A 126 -8.81 -18.59 -9.46
N PHE A 127 -8.63 -17.76 -10.48
CA PHE A 127 -7.78 -18.07 -11.63
C PHE A 127 -6.31 -18.22 -11.21
N MET A 128 -5.76 -17.23 -10.51
CA MET A 128 -4.37 -17.30 -10.03
C MET A 128 -4.17 -18.41 -9.01
N GLN A 129 -5.15 -18.66 -8.12
CA GLN A 129 -5.07 -19.74 -7.16
C GLN A 129 -5.05 -21.12 -7.83
N GLY A 130 -5.81 -21.31 -8.91
CA GLY A 130 -5.75 -22.50 -9.74
C GLY A 130 -4.36 -22.70 -10.35
N LEU A 131 -3.79 -21.65 -10.93
CA LEU A 131 -2.45 -21.70 -11.53
C LEU A 131 -1.34 -21.97 -10.51
N MET A 132 -1.41 -21.40 -9.30
CA MET A 132 -0.34 -21.63 -8.32
C MET A 132 -0.30 -23.07 -7.80
N LYS A 133 -1.44 -23.79 -7.81
CA LYS A 133 -1.55 -25.16 -7.28
C LYS A 133 -0.81 -26.21 -8.10
N VAL A 134 -0.54 -25.93 -9.38
CA VAL A 134 0.13 -26.89 -10.28
C VAL A 134 1.66 -26.69 -10.33
N LEU A 135 2.19 -25.68 -9.64
CA LEU A 135 3.61 -25.37 -9.62
C LEU A 135 4.36 -26.25 -8.62
N SER A 136 5.47 -26.85 -9.05
CA SER A 136 6.42 -27.47 -8.13
C SER A 136 7.17 -26.41 -7.31
N GLU A 137 7.78 -26.79 -6.19
CA GLU A 137 8.59 -25.84 -5.40
C GLU A 137 9.74 -25.23 -6.19
N ARG A 138 10.30 -25.99 -7.16
CA ARG A 138 11.33 -25.48 -8.06
C ARG A 138 10.76 -24.47 -9.05
N ASP A 139 9.59 -24.73 -9.63
CA ASP A 139 8.93 -23.78 -10.54
C ASP A 139 8.59 -22.47 -9.85
N LYS A 140 8.09 -22.51 -8.60
CA LYS A 140 7.79 -21.29 -7.82
C LYS A 140 9.04 -20.42 -7.66
N ALA A 141 10.15 -21.03 -7.25
CA ALA A 141 11.43 -20.33 -7.11
C ALA A 141 11.97 -19.83 -8.46
N ALA A 142 11.85 -20.65 -9.50
CA ALA A 142 12.32 -20.36 -10.85
C ALA A 142 11.56 -19.16 -11.46
N ILE A 143 10.23 -19.17 -11.40
CA ILE A 143 9.37 -18.09 -11.89
C ILE A 143 9.65 -16.78 -11.13
N ALA A 144 9.84 -16.86 -9.80
CA ALA A 144 10.22 -15.69 -9.01
C ALA A 144 11.59 -15.12 -9.43
N SER A 145 12.58 -15.97 -9.66
CA SER A 145 13.91 -15.58 -10.17
C SER A 145 13.83 -14.96 -11.57
N TYR A 146 13.04 -15.56 -12.46
CA TYR A 146 12.87 -15.13 -13.84
C TYR A 146 12.32 -13.70 -13.95
N TYR A 147 11.18 -13.42 -13.33
CA TYR A 147 10.58 -12.09 -13.41
C TYR A 147 11.38 -11.03 -12.65
N ALA A 148 12.08 -11.41 -11.58
CA ALA A 148 13.00 -10.52 -10.87
C ALA A 148 14.19 -10.09 -11.76
N ALA A 149 14.68 -10.98 -12.61
CA ALA A 149 15.78 -10.69 -13.55
C ALA A 149 15.32 -9.90 -14.80
N ALA A 150 14.01 -9.81 -15.05
CA ALA A 150 13.48 -9.11 -16.22
C ALA A 150 13.64 -7.58 -16.10
N ARG A 151 13.79 -6.91 -17.25
CA ARG A 151 13.99 -5.46 -17.29
C ARG A 151 12.67 -4.71 -17.01
N PRO A 152 12.65 -3.71 -16.12
CA PRO A 152 11.45 -2.93 -15.86
C PRO A 152 11.12 -2.00 -17.03
N LEU A 153 9.90 -1.48 -17.03
CA LEU A 153 9.51 -0.38 -17.91
C LEU A 153 10.36 0.88 -17.64
N PRO A 154 10.64 1.69 -18.68
CA PRO A 154 11.09 3.07 -18.50
C PRO A 154 10.09 3.88 -17.65
N SER A 155 10.55 4.99 -17.07
CA SER A 155 9.65 5.92 -16.36
C SER A 155 8.55 6.42 -17.29
N GLY A 156 7.33 6.47 -16.75
CA GLY A 156 6.28 7.31 -17.31
C GLY A 156 6.49 8.79 -17.00
N PRO A 157 5.52 9.65 -17.39
CA PRO A 157 5.50 11.04 -16.96
C PRO A 157 5.58 11.16 -15.43
N PRO A 158 6.25 12.19 -14.89
CA PRO A 158 6.37 12.37 -13.45
C PRO A 158 4.99 12.55 -12.81
N GLY A 159 4.79 11.92 -11.66
CA GLY A 159 3.61 12.10 -10.84
C GLY A 159 3.48 13.49 -10.24
N THR A 160 2.35 13.74 -9.56
CA THR A 160 2.11 15.03 -8.91
C THR A 160 2.97 15.21 -7.65
N ALA A 161 3.29 16.47 -7.31
CA ALA A 161 3.98 16.81 -6.06
C ALA A 161 3.21 16.31 -4.82
N ARG A 162 1.87 16.35 -4.88
CA ARG A 162 1.01 15.81 -3.81
C ARG A 162 1.15 14.30 -3.64
N GLY A 163 1.26 13.55 -4.75
CA GLY A 163 1.50 12.10 -4.68
C GLY A 163 2.85 11.77 -4.06
N ALA A 164 3.90 12.52 -4.41
CA ALA A 164 5.22 12.37 -3.80
C ALA A 164 5.21 12.62 -2.30
N GLU A 165 4.55 13.69 -1.85
CA GLU A 165 4.40 14.04 -0.44
C GLU A 165 3.68 12.93 0.34
N LEU A 166 2.53 12.47 -0.15
CA LEU A 166 1.76 11.39 0.46
C LEU A 166 2.56 10.09 0.54
N PHE A 167 3.30 9.75 -0.51
CA PHE A 167 4.12 8.55 -0.55
C PHE A 167 5.24 8.60 0.49
N ALA A 168 5.94 9.73 0.58
CA ALA A 168 6.99 9.93 1.57
C ALA A 168 6.47 9.77 3.01
N GLN A 169 5.27 10.31 3.31
CA GLN A 169 4.68 10.27 4.65
C GLN A 169 4.09 8.91 5.05
N LEU A 170 3.55 8.16 4.08
CA LEU A 170 2.70 7.00 4.37
C LEU A 170 3.29 5.66 3.93
N CYS A 171 4.17 5.66 2.93
CA CYS A 171 4.52 4.44 2.18
C CYS A 171 6.03 4.15 2.19
N ALA A 172 6.85 5.21 2.11
CA ALA A 172 8.30 5.11 1.88
C ALA A 172 9.04 4.32 2.99
N THR A 173 8.54 4.28 4.21
CA THR A 173 9.13 3.48 5.31
C THR A 173 9.28 2.01 4.94
N CYS A 174 8.33 1.46 4.17
CA CYS A 174 8.35 0.06 3.76
C CYS A 174 8.71 -0.10 2.28
N HIS A 175 8.19 0.79 1.43
CA HIS A 175 8.38 0.70 -0.02
C HIS A 175 9.63 1.42 -0.54
N GLN A 176 10.45 1.97 0.35
CA GLN A 176 11.63 2.80 0.07
C GLN A 176 11.28 4.13 -0.63
N PRO A 177 12.13 5.17 -0.52
CA PRO A 177 11.85 6.48 -1.13
C PRO A 177 11.68 6.46 -2.65
N ASP A 178 12.32 5.52 -3.35
CA ASP A 178 12.22 5.33 -4.80
C ASP A 178 11.09 4.37 -5.22
N ALA A 179 10.30 3.89 -4.27
CA ALA A 179 9.22 2.93 -4.48
C ALA A 179 9.67 1.58 -5.07
N ARG A 180 10.94 1.21 -4.93
CA ARG A 180 11.45 -0.11 -5.36
C ARG A 180 11.25 -1.23 -4.34
N GLY A 181 10.80 -0.87 -3.14
CA GLY A 181 10.63 -1.80 -2.05
C GLY A 181 11.98 -2.32 -1.52
N ALA A 182 11.87 -3.32 -0.66
CA ALA A 182 13.00 -4.06 -0.12
C ALA A 182 12.67 -5.56 -0.21
N GLU A 183 13.46 -6.44 0.40
CA GLU A 183 13.40 -7.89 0.19
C GLU A 183 11.97 -8.48 0.10
N THR A 184 11.12 -8.22 1.11
CA THR A 184 9.72 -8.70 1.14
C THR A 184 8.68 -7.65 0.77
N PHE A 185 9.08 -6.39 0.55
CA PHE A 185 8.18 -5.31 0.17
C PHE A 185 8.21 -5.11 -1.34
N PRO A 186 7.06 -5.00 -2.02
CA PRO A 186 7.06 -4.92 -3.46
C PRO A 186 7.65 -3.62 -3.98
N ARG A 187 8.30 -3.74 -5.14
CA ARG A 187 8.46 -2.67 -6.11
C ARG A 187 7.09 -2.19 -6.58
N LEU A 188 6.81 -0.92 -6.36
CA LEU A 188 5.62 -0.21 -6.83
C LEU A 188 5.94 0.73 -8.00
N ALA A 189 7.19 1.12 -8.16
CA ALA A 189 7.66 2.01 -9.22
C ALA A 189 7.40 1.44 -10.63
N GLY A 190 6.65 2.19 -11.45
CA GLY A 190 6.28 1.80 -12.81
C GLY A 190 5.21 0.70 -12.86
N GLN A 191 4.50 0.46 -11.75
CA GLN A 191 3.37 -0.45 -11.73
C GLN A 191 2.14 0.17 -12.43
N GLN A 192 1.25 -0.68 -12.93
CA GLN A 192 0.06 -0.24 -13.64
C GLN A 192 -0.89 0.52 -12.71
N PRO A 193 -1.35 1.72 -13.10
CA PRO A 193 -2.16 2.56 -12.22
C PRO A 193 -3.49 1.89 -11.87
N GLU A 194 -4.12 1.17 -12.81
CA GLU A 194 -5.38 0.49 -12.55
C GLU A 194 -5.23 -0.68 -11.56
N TYR A 195 -4.18 -1.49 -11.71
CA TYR A 195 -3.83 -2.50 -10.71
C TYR A 195 -3.56 -1.89 -9.32
N ILE A 196 -2.86 -0.76 -9.24
CA ILE A 196 -2.59 -0.07 -7.97
C ILE A 196 -3.90 0.43 -7.35
N ARG A 197 -4.75 1.14 -8.11
CA ARG A 197 -6.06 1.61 -7.62
C ARG A 197 -6.89 0.47 -7.05
N ARG A 198 -7.01 -0.63 -7.79
CA ARG A 198 -7.75 -1.82 -7.35
C ARG A 198 -7.15 -2.42 -6.08
N SER A 199 -5.82 -2.55 -6.02
CA SER A 199 -5.13 -3.10 -4.86
C SER A 199 -5.30 -2.23 -3.62
N LEU A 200 -5.15 -0.91 -3.74
CA LEU A 200 -5.38 0.04 -2.64
C LEU A 200 -6.84 -0.02 -2.18
N ARG A 201 -7.82 -0.02 -3.11
CA ARG A 201 -9.25 -0.15 -2.76
C ARG A 201 -9.54 -1.43 -1.97
N ARG A 202 -8.96 -2.57 -2.38
CA ARG A 202 -9.11 -3.86 -1.65
C ARG A 202 -8.60 -3.79 -0.22
N TYR A 203 -7.48 -3.12 0.02
CA TYR A 203 -6.97 -2.90 1.38
C TYR A 203 -7.85 -1.93 2.17
N LEU A 204 -8.28 -0.83 1.54
CA LEU A 204 -9.11 0.20 2.17
C LEU A 204 -10.46 -0.34 2.62
N THR A 205 -11.13 -1.10 1.75
CA THR A 205 -12.45 -1.69 2.03
C THR A 205 -12.35 -3.04 2.74
N GLN A 206 -11.13 -3.53 2.96
CA GLN A 206 -10.86 -4.83 3.56
C GLN A 206 -11.68 -5.95 2.90
N SER A 207 -11.69 -5.98 1.56
CA SER A 207 -12.57 -6.86 0.76
C SER A 207 -12.37 -8.36 1.00
N GLY A 208 -11.32 -8.75 1.72
CA GLY A 208 -10.93 -10.15 1.91
C GLY A 208 -10.13 -10.72 0.73
N GLU A 209 -10.02 -9.99 -0.38
CA GLU A 209 -9.24 -10.41 -1.56
C GLU A 209 -7.73 -10.18 -1.38
N ARG A 210 -7.36 -9.18 -0.55
CA ARG A 210 -5.98 -8.92 -0.15
C ARG A 210 -5.92 -8.66 1.35
N ILE A 211 -5.28 -9.56 2.08
CA ILE A 211 -5.24 -9.51 3.55
C ILE A 211 -3.80 -9.26 3.99
N TYR A 212 -3.51 -8.04 4.44
CA TYR A 212 -2.22 -7.69 5.01
C TYR A 212 -2.34 -6.43 5.88
N ALA A 213 -2.30 -6.60 7.21
CA ALA A 213 -2.62 -5.55 8.18
C ALA A 213 -1.77 -4.27 8.03
N PRO A 214 -0.45 -4.32 7.76
CA PRO A 214 0.34 -3.10 7.57
C PRO A 214 -0.14 -2.24 6.40
N MET A 215 -0.49 -2.88 5.27
CA MET A 215 -1.03 -2.15 4.12
C MET A 215 -2.44 -1.62 4.38
N THR A 216 -3.30 -2.37 5.06
CA THR A 216 -4.61 -1.86 5.49
C THR A 216 -4.45 -0.59 6.31
N ALA A 217 -3.58 -0.58 7.33
CA ALA A 217 -3.35 0.60 8.17
C ALA A 217 -2.83 1.81 7.37
N ALA A 218 -1.85 1.60 6.48
CA ALA A 218 -1.30 2.67 5.65
C ALA A 218 -2.36 3.26 4.70
N VAL A 219 -3.18 2.41 4.09
CA VAL A 219 -4.20 2.83 3.12
C VAL A 219 -5.42 3.47 3.81
N THR A 220 -5.79 3.03 5.01
CA THR A 220 -6.81 3.73 5.82
C THR A 220 -6.40 5.18 6.08
N ARG A 221 -5.11 5.44 6.35
CA ARG A 221 -4.58 6.82 6.50
C ARG A 221 -4.50 7.57 5.18
N LEU A 222 -4.24 6.87 4.07
CA LEU A 222 -4.26 7.46 2.73
C LEU A 222 -5.65 7.99 2.38
N GLY A 223 -6.70 7.22 2.65
CA GLY A 223 -8.09 7.56 2.34
C GLY A 223 -8.45 7.41 0.85
N ALA A 224 -9.73 7.19 0.57
CA ALA A 224 -10.23 6.93 -0.79
C ALA A 224 -9.91 8.07 -1.77
N GLN A 225 -9.99 9.32 -1.30
CA GLN A 225 -9.77 10.53 -2.08
C GLN A 225 -8.35 10.66 -2.64
N ASN A 226 -7.37 9.95 -2.08
CA ASN A 226 -5.97 10.03 -2.49
C ASN A 226 -5.50 8.80 -3.28
N ILE A 227 -6.37 7.81 -3.52
CA ILE A 227 -5.98 6.57 -4.22
C ILE A 227 -5.52 6.86 -5.65
N ASP A 228 -6.25 7.70 -6.39
CA ASP A 228 -5.91 8.00 -7.78
C ASP A 228 -4.59 8.79 -7.86
N THR A 229 -4.42 9.78 -6.96
CA THR A 229 -3.17 10.54 -6.82
C THR A 229 -1.97 9.63 -6.53
N MET A 230 -2.13 8.64 -5.64
CA MET A 230 -1.08 7.68 -5.32
C MET A 230 -0.76 6.76 -6.51
N ALA A 231 -1.80 6.25 -7.19
CA ALA A 231 -1.63 5.36 -8.34
C ALA A 231 -0.90 6.05 -9.51
N ASP A 232 -1.29 7.29 -9.82
CA ASP A 232 -0.67 8.08 -10.88
C ASP A 232 0.79 8.41 -10.54
N TYR A 233 1.08 8.72 -9.27
CA TYR A 233 2.43 8.96 -8.82
C TYR A 233 3.34 7.73 -9.00
N LEU A 234 2.91 6.57 -8.52
CA LEU A 234 3.68 5.33 -8.59
C LEU A 234 3.92 4.84 -10.03
N ALA A 235 2.94 5.05 -10.92
CA ALA A 235 3.06 4.70 -12.34
C ALA A 235 4.15 5.52 -13.06
N GLY A 236 4.47 6.72 -12.56
CA GLY A 236 5.53 7.58 -13.11
C GLY A 236 6.96 7.25 -12.67
N LEU A 237 7.15 6.39 -11.66
CA LEU A 237 8.45 6.10 -11.05
C LEU A 237 9.27 4.99 -11.76
N LYS A 238 10.55 4.83 -11.36
CA LYS A 238 11.53 3.85 -11.91
C LYS A 238 12.12 2.89 -10.89
#